data_AF-A0A2X2CD95-F1
#
_entry.id   AF-A0A2X2CD95-F1
#
_cell.length_a   1.000
_cell.length_b   1.000
_cell.length_c   1.000
_cell.angle_alpha   90.00
_cell.angle_beta   90.00
_cell.angle_gamma   90.00
#
_symmetry.space_group_name_H-M   'P 1'
#
loop_
_entity.id
_entity.type
_entity.pdbx_description
1 polymer ?
#
loop_
_entity_poly.entity_id
_entity_poly.type
_entity_poly.pdbx_seq_one_letter_code
_entity_poly.pdbx_strand_id
1 'polypeptide(L)'
;MGLKLGHNVFIVIEKESEVPLVIEEAADLKVTPQVGLRVRLSSLASSKWADTGGEKSKFGLSAAQLLSVIERFRKAGLEQGVRLLHFHMGSQIANLADYRQGFREAIRYYAELRALGLPVDHVDVGGGLGVDYDGTHSRNASSINYDMDDYAATVVGMLKEFCDRQGLPHPNIFSESGRAMTAHHAVLVMQVTDVERNNDAMPDIENFSDKPEVVQWLVELLGDTDPEMVTETYWRATQYVSEASAQYASGRLSLSDKALAEQCYFAICRRLYNQLKARQRSHRQVLDELNDKLADKYICNFSVFQSLPDTWAIGQILPIVPLTRLDEEPMRRAVLQDLTCDSDGKINHYVDEQSIETSLPVHDVRPNEDYMLGVFLVGAYQEILGDMHNLFGDTDSVNVYQDADGTVRHGGIETHDTIEDMLRYVHLSPEELMTYYRDKVAGAKLTARERTQYLDALRLGLTRSSYLAG
;
A
#
# COMPACT_ATOMS: atom_id res chain seq x y z
N MET A 1 -1.75 -26.72 -25.99
CA MET A 1 -3.23 -26.86 -26.09
C MET A 1 -3.91 -25.60 -26.62
N GLY A 2 -3.66 -24.40 -26.07
CA GLY A 2 -4.33 -23.16 -26.51
C GLY A 2 -4.31 -22.88 -28.02
N LEU A 3 -3.18 -23.11 -28.70
CA LEU A 3 -3.09 -22.98 -30.16
C LEU A 3 -4.08 -23.90 -30.91
N LYS A 4 -4.32 -25.12 -30.43
CA LYS A 4 -5.32 -26.05 -31.04
C LYS A 4 -6.76 -25.58 -30.84
N LEU A 5 -7.00 -24.78 -29.81
CA LEU A 5 -8.30 -24.18 -29.53
C LEU A 5 -8.52 -22.87 -30.31
N GLY A 6 -7.53 -22.44 -31.12
CA GLY A 6 -7.61 -21.21 -31.91
C GLY A 6 -7.14 -19.95 -31.17
N HIS A 7 -6.57 -20.07 -29.97
CA HIS A 7 -5.96 -18.94 -29.27
C HIS A 7 -4.60 -18.59 -29.88
N ASN A 8 -4.24 -17.31 -29.84
CA ASN A 8 -2.89 -16.84 -30.17
C ASN A 8 -2.02 -16.84 -28.91
N VAL A 9 -1.21 -17.88 -28.71
CA VAL A 9 -0.47 -18.11 -27.46
C VAL A 9 1.02 -18.05 -27.70
N PHE A 10 1.70 -17.09 -27.07
CA PHE A 10 3.15 -17.04 -26.97
C PHE A 10 3.61 -17.73 -25.68
N ILE A 11 4.54 -18.68 -25.81
CA ILE A 11 5.29 -19.20 -24.66
C ILE A 11 6.61 -18.43 -24.62
N VAL A 12 6.76 -17.54 -23.63
CA VAL A 12 7.99 -16.75 -23.47
C VAL A 12 9.03 -17.61 -22.75
N ILE A 13 10.15 -17.88 -23.41
CA ILE A 13 11.29 -18.58 -22.81
C ILE A 13 12.04 -17.61 -21.93
N GLU A 14 12.09 -17.93 -20.64
CA GLU A 14 12.81 -17.18 -19.63
C GLU A 14 14.05 -17.91 -19.16
N LYS A 15 14.09 -19.24 -19.32
CA LYS A 15 15.23 -20.10 -18.97
C LYS A 15 15.52 -21.11 -20.05
N GLU A 16 16.81 -21.35 -20.31
CA GLU A 16 17.24 -22.33 -21.31
C GLU A 16 16.72 -23.77 -21.04
N SER A 17 16.48 -24.11 -19.77
CA SER A 17 15.93 -25.40 -19.35
C SER A 17 14.48 -25.64 -19.79
N GLU A 18 13.74 -24.60 -20.19
CA GLU A 18 12.35 -24.72 -20.67
C GLU A 18 12.28 -25.24 -22.11
N VAL A 19 13.34 -25.00 -22.91
CA VAL A 19 13.35 -25.28 -24.35
C VAL A 19 13.12 -26.76 -24.68
N PRO A 20 13.77 -27.74 -24.02
CA PRO A 20 13.53 -29.16 -24.32
C PRO A 20 12.05 -29.54 -24.17
N LEU A 21 11.40 -29.07 -23.09
CA LEU A 21 9.99 -29.35 -22.82
C LEU A 21 9.08 -28.73 -23.87
N VAL A 22 9.35 -27.48 -24.28
CA VAL A 22 8.56 -26.82 -25.33
C VAL A 22 8.67 -27.57 -26.67
N ILE A 23 9.87 -28.07 -27.01
CA ILE A 23 10.09 -28.84 -28.25
C ILE A 23 9.36 -30.20 -28.18
N GLU A 24 9.49 -30.91 -27.06
CA GLU A 24 8.85 -32.21 -26.82
C GLU A 24 7.32 -32.10 -26.91
N GLU A 25 6.73 -31.19 -26.14
CA GLU A 25 5.29 -30.98 -26.10
C GLU A 25 4.73 -30.47 -27.42
N ALA A 26 5.50 -29.65 -28.16
CA ALA A 26 5.11 -29.23 -29.50
C ALA A 26 5.04 -30.40 -30.49
N ALA A 27 5.99 -31.34 -30.40
CA ALA A 27 6.02 -32.55 -31.22
C ALA A 27 4.84 -33.48 -30.88
N ASP A 28 4.61 -33.73 -29.59
CA ASP A 28 3.52 -34.59 -29.11
C ASP A 28 2.14 -34.02 -29.47
N LEU A 29 1.98 -32.71 -29.30
CA LEU A 29 0.77 -32.02 -29.70
C LEU A 29 0.70 -31.78 -31.21
N LYS A 30 1.76 -32.02 -31.98
CA LYS A 30 1.82 -31.74 -33.43
C LYS A 30 1.41 -30.30 -33.76
N VAL A 31 1.97 -29.34 -33.03
CA VAL A 31 1.78 -27.90 -33.27
C VAL A 31 3.11 -27.22 -33.52
N THR A 32 3.11 -26.15 -34.30
CA THR A 32 4.24 -25.21 -34.33
C THR A 32 4.02 -24.21 -33.19
N PRO A 33 4.88 -24.18 -32.16
CA PRO A 33 4.71 -23.27 -31.04
C PRO A 33 5.01 -21.83 -31.49
N GLN A 34 4.30 -20.86 -30.92
CA GLN A 34 4.73 -19.47 -30.98
C GLN A 34 5.52 -19.18 -29.72
N VAL A 35 6.76 -18.71 -29.90
CA VAL A 35 7.75 -18.58 -28.84
C VAL A 35 8.19 -17.13 -28.73
N GLY A 36 8.18 -16.64 -27.51
CA GLY A 36 8.84 -15.40 -27.12
C GLY A 36 10.21 -15.68 -26.52
N LEU A 37 11.16 -14.74 -26.63
CA LEU A 37 12.44 -14.80 -25.95
C LEU A 37 12.54 -13.62 -25.00
N ARG A 38 12.61 -13.89 -23.69
CA ARG A 38 12.86 -12.85 -22.69
C ARG A 38 14.35 -12.56 -22.60
N VAL A 39 14.78 -11.34 -22.88
CA VAL A 39 16.18 -10.94 -22.77
C VAL A 39 16.47 -10.29 -21.42
N ARG A 40 17.66 -10.54 -20.86
CA ARG A 40 18.19 -9.77 -19.73
C ARG A 40 18.89 -8.52 -20.23
N LEU A 41 18.54 -7.38 -19.65
CA LEU A 41 19.14 -6.08 -19.96
C LEU A 41 20.26 -5.76 -18.96
N SER A 42 21.40 -5.32 -19.48
CA SER A 42 22.57 -4.89 -18.69
C SER A 42 22.46 -3.44 -18.20
N SER A 43 21.62 -2.64 -18.84
CA SER A 43 21.51 -1.18 -18.63
C SER A 43 20.57 -0.73 -17.50
N LEU A 44 19.95 -1.67 -16.76
CA LEU A 44 19.01 -1.32 -15.69
C LEU A 44 19.74 -0.86 -14.42
N ALA A 45 19.57 0.42 -14.09
CA ALA A 45 20.07 1.03 -12.86
C ALA A 45 19.27 0.59 -11.62
N SER A 46 19.89 0.67 -10.45
CA SER A 46 19.37 0.28 -9.14
C SER A 46 18.17 1.13 -8.68
N SER A 47 16.94 0.70 -8.99
CA SER A 47 15.71 1.10 -8.31
C SER A 47 15.32 0.08 -7.23
N LYS A 48 14.36 0.41 -6.35
CA LYS A 48 13.76 -0.55 -5.39
C LYS A 48 13.25 -1.83 -6.07
N TRP A 49 12.93 -1.77 -7.36
CA TRP A 49 12.41 -2.88 -8.16
C TRP A 49 13.43 -3.51 -9.12
N ALA A 50 14.70 -3.08 -9.11
CA ALA A 50 15.73 -3.49 -10.07
C ALA A 50 16.01 -5.00 -10.09
N ASP A 51 15.74 -5.70 -8.98
CA ASP A 51 15.93 -7.15 -8.86
C ASP A 51 14.98 -7.95 -9.78
N THR A 52 13.93 -7.32 -10.32
CA THR A 52 12.96 -7.99 -11.21
C THR A 52 13.35 -7.95 -12.71
N GLY A 53 14.12 -6.94 -13.13
CA GLY A 53 14.43 -6.71 -14.56
C GLY A 53 15.90 -6.77 -14.95
N GLY A 54 16.83 -6.51 -14.02
CA GLY A 54 18.27 -6.35 -14.30
C GLY A 54 19.08 -7.64 -14.42
N GLU A 55 20.41 -7.52 -14.44
CA GLU A 55 21.34 -8.65 -14.53
C GLU A 55 21.15 -9.69 -13.40
N LYS A 56 20.72 -9.23 -12.22
CA LYS A 56 20.41 -10.07 -11.05
C LYS A 56 19.03 -10.75 -11.12
N SER A 57 18.23 -10.46 -12.14
CA SER A 57 16.91 -11.07 -12.30
C SER A 57 17.02 -12.59 -12.45
N LYS A 58 16.12 -13.31 -11.77
CA LYS A 58 15.99 -14.77 -11.85
C LYS A 58 15.43 -15.24 -13.20
N PHE A 59 14.96 -14.31 -14.03
CA PHE A 59 14.27 -14.57 -15.30
C PHE A 59 14.95 -13.86 -16.47
N GLY A 60 14.83 -14.46 -17.64
CA GLY A 60 15.40 -13.96 -18.89
C GLY A 60 16.73 -14.60 -19.25
N LEU A 61 17.07 -14.50 -20.52
CA LEU A 61 18.23 -15.12 -21.14
C LEU A 61 19.38 -14.11 -21.22
N SER A 62 20.58 -14.53 -20.82
CA SER A 62 21.79 -13.80 -21.19
C SER A 62 22.03 -13.90 -22.70
N ALA A 63 22.86 -13.04 -23.28
CA ALA A 63 23.17 -13.09 -24.71
C ALA A 63 23.69 -14.49 -25.16
N ALA A 64 24.50 -15.15 -24.35
CA ALA A 64 25.00 -16.50 -24.64
C ALA A 64 23.88 -17.55 -24.61
N GLN A 65 22.98 -17.48 -23.62
CA GLN A 65 21.83 -18.37 -23.55
C GLN A 65 20.85 -18.12 -24.70
N LEU A 66 20.63 -16.86 -25.06
CA LEU A 66 19.79 -16.48 -26.19
C LEU A 66 20.25 -17.16 -27.48
N LEU A 67 21.55 -17.09 -27.79
CA LEU A 67 22.12 -17.79 -28.95
C LEU A 67 21.98 -19.31 -28.85
N SER A 68 22.20 -19.89 -27.66
CA SER A 68 22.02 -21.33 -27.43
C SER A 68 20.57 -21.78 -27.66
N VAL A 69 19.61 -21.03 -27.14
CA VAL A 69 18.16 -21.29 -27.30
C VAL A 69 17.77 -21.24 -28.78
N ILE A 70 18.22 -20.22 -29.51
CA ILE A 70 17.96 -20.07 -30.95
C ILE A 70 18.49 -21.28 -31.72
N GLU A 71 19.71 -21.72 -31.41
CA GLU A 71 20.33 -22.87 -32.07
C GLU A 71 19.58 -24.18 -31.76
N ARG A 72 19.04 -24.34 -30.54
CA ARG A 72 18.19 -25.49 -30.19
C ARG A 72 16.89 -25.50 -31.00
N PHE A 73 16.22 -24.35 -31.15
CA PHE A 73 15.01 -24.26 -31.97
C PHE A 73 15.31 -24.53 -33.45
N ARG A 74 16.43 -24.03 -33.99
CA ARG A 74 16.87 -24.34 -35.36
C ARG A 74 17.12 -25.82 -35.57
N LYS A 75 17.81 -26.48 -34.64
CA LYS A 75 18.05 -27.93 -34.72
C LYS A 75 16.76 -28.75 -34.70
N ALA A 76 15.71 -28.24 -34.06
CA ALA A 76 14.38 -28.84 -34.05
C ALA A 76 13.52 -28.45 -35.27
N GLY A 77 13.97 -27.56 -36.16
CA GLY A 77 13.19 -27.03 -37.28
C GLY A 77 12.01 -26.16 -36.84
N LEU A 78 12.12 -25.52 -35.67
CA LEU A 78 11.07 -24.72 -35.03
C LEU A 78 11.43 -23.23 -34.92
N GLU A 79 12.52 -22.79 -35.56
CA GLU A 79 12.98 -21.39 -35.51
C GLU A 79 11.96 -20.39 -36.08
N GLN A 80 11.09 -20.84 -36.98
CA GLN A 80 10.00 -20.02 -37.51
C GLN A 80 8.91 -19.73 -36.46
N GLY A 81 8.87 -20.50 -35.37
CA GLY A 81 8.01 -20.26 -34.22
C GLY A 81 8.50 -19.13 -33.31
N VAL A 82 9.77 -18.71 -33.43
CA VAL A 82 10.34 -17.63 -32.60
C VAL A 82 9.93 -16.28 -33.16
N ARG A 83 8.95 -15.66 -32.52
CA ARG A 83 8.20 -14.52 -33.08
C ARG A 83 8.12 -13.29 -32.18
N LEU A 84 8.42 -13.44 -30.88
CA LEU A 84 8.28 -12.36 -29.91
C LEU A 84 9.61 -12.10 -29.18
N LEU A 85 10.01 -10.83 -29.10
CA LEU A 85 11.02 -10.35 -28.16
C LEU A 85 10.28 -9.83 -26.93
N HIS A 86 10.66 -10.30 -25.74
CA HIS A 86 10.13 -9.78 -24.48
C HIS A 86 11.27 -9.21 -23.63
N PHE A 87 10.99 -8.15 -22.90
CA PHE A 87 11.83 -7.68 -21.80
C PHE A 87 10.95 -7.03 -20.74
N HIS A 88 11.44 -6.98 -19.51
CA HIS A 88 10.71 -6.36 -18.40
C HIS A 88 11.67 -5.48 -17.61
N MET A 89 11.36 -4.18 -17.52
CA MET A 89 12.21 -3.20 -16.85
C MET A 89 11.91 -3.06 -15.35
N GLY A 90 10.87 -3.75 -14.85
CA GLY A 90 10.37 -3.65 -13.49
C GLY A 90 9.03 -2.91 -13.42
N SER A 91 8.37 -2.99 -12.26
CA SER A 91 7.15 -2.22 -11.96
C SER A 91 7.49 -0.78 -11.54
N GLN A 92 6.53 0.14 -11.72
CA GLN A 92 6.58 1.51 -11.19
C GLN A 92 7.87 2.26 -11.57
N ILE A 93 8.13 2.42 -12.87
CA ILE A 93 9.30 3.16 -13.34
C ILE A 93 9.00 4.65 -13.18
N ALA A 94 9.62 5.30 -12.20
CA ALA A 94 9.34 6.70 -11.87
C ALA A 94 9.92 7.71 -12.88
N ASN A 95 10.97 7.33 -13.62
CA ASN A 95 11.71 8.24 -14.49
C ASN A 95 11.75 7.74 -15.93
N LEU A 96 11.11 8.48 -16.83
CA LEU A 96 11.04 8.13 -18.25
C LEU A 96 12.43 8.10 -18.93
N ALA A 97 13.40 8.86 -18.43
CA ALA A 97 14.77 8.81 -18.96
C ALA A 97 15.44 7.45 -18.72
N ASP A 98 15.17 6.80 -17.59
CA ASP A 98 15.71 5.48 -17.28
C ASP A 98 15.03 4.42 -18.14
N TYR A 99 13.73 4.56 -18.39
CA TYR A 99 13.01 3.75 -19.37
C TYR A 99 13.65 3.85 -20.76
N ARG A 100 13.87 5.07 -21.25
CA ARG A 100 14.55 5.31 -22.53
C ARG A 100 15.92 4.65 -22.60
N GLN A 101 16.69 4.72 -21.52
CA GLN A 101 18.03 4.14 -21.51
C GLN A 101 17.99 2.61 -21.62
N GLY A 102 17.15 1.95 -20.83
CA GLY A 102 17.02 0.48 -20.92
C GLY A 102 16.40 0.02 -22.23
N PHE A 103 15.42 0.76 -22.74
CA PHE A 103 14.74 0.41 -23.98
C PHE A 103 15.66 0.47 -25.21
N ARG A 104 16.68 1.34 -25.22
CA ARG A 104 17.71 1.35 -26.29
C ARG A 104 18.42 0.00 -26.45
N GLU A 105 18.72 -0.67 -25.34
CA GLU A 105 19.36 -1.99 -25.37
C GLU A 105 18.38 -3.05 -25.90
N ALA A 106 17.14 -3.03 -25.43
CA ALA A 106 16.10 -3.96 -25.87
C ALA A 106 15.81 -3.87 -27.38
N ILE A 107 15.69 -2.64 -27.91
CA ILE A 107 15.49 -2.42 -29.35
C ILE A 107 16.64 -3.02 -30.18
N ARG A 108 17.89 -2.99 -29.68
CA ARG A 108 19.02 -3.62 -30.39
C ARG A 108 18.87 -5.13 -30.47
N TYR A 109 18.35 -5.79 -29.44
CA TYR A 109 18.05 -7.23 -29.51
C TYR A 109 17.05 -7.56 -30.62
N TYR A 110 16.07 -6.69 -30.89
CA TYR A 110 15.14 -6.89 -32.00
C TYR A 110 15.89 -6.97 -33.35
N ALA A 111 16.79 -6.02 -33.62
CA ALA A 111 17.62 -6.06 -34.84
C ALA A 111 18.48 -7.31 -34.93
N GLU A 112 19.17 -7.68 -33.84
CA GLU A 112 20.05 -8.85 -33.83
C GLU A 112 19.28 -10.15 -34.07
N LEU A 113 18.09 -10.33 -33.46
CA LEU A 113 17.25 -11.50 -33.68
C LEU A 113 16.77 -11.59 -35.14
N ARG A 114 16.40 -10.46 -35.76
CA ARG A 114 16.05 -10.38 -37.18
C ARG A 114 17.26 -10.68 -38.08
N ALA A 115 18.44 -10.16 -37.74
CA ALA A 115 19.68 -10.41 -38.48
C ALA A 115 20.10 -11.90 -38.42
N LEU A 116 19.74 -12.59 -37.33
CA LEU A 116 19.84 -14.05 -37.21
C LEU A 116 18.77 -14.81 -38.02
N GLY A 117 17.94 -14.14 -38.81
CA GLY A 117 16.96 -14.77 -39.71
C GLY A 117 15.69 -15.25 -39.01
N LEU A 118 15.44 -14.84 -37.77
CA LEU A 118 14.21 -15.20 -37.05
C LEU A 118 13.06 -14.29 -37.47
N PRO A 119 11.82 -14.81 -37.60
CA PRO A 119 10.65 -14.03 -38.00
C PRO A 119 10.05 -13.23 -36.83
N VAL A 120 10.89 -12.60 -36.00
CA VAL A 120 10.41 -11.79 -34.88
C VAL A 120 9.58 -10.63 -35.42
N ASP A 121 8.32 -10.56 -35.01
CA ASP A 121 7.34 -9.59 -35.47
C ASP A 121 6.55 -8.95 -34.32
N HIS A 122 6.84 -9.36 -33.07
CA HIS A 122 6.31 -8.74 -31.87
C HIS A 122 7.46 -8.28 -30.96
N VAL A 123 7.32 -7.09 -30.39
CA VAL A 123 8.14 -6.60 -29.28
C VAL A 123 7.20 -6.31 -28.13
N ASP A 124 7.37 -7.07 -27.06
CA ASP A 124 6.69 -6.88 -25.80
C ASP A 124 7.60 -6.12 -24.85
N VAL A 125 7.15 -4.92 -24.47
CA VAL A 125 7.90 -4.03 -23.58
C VAL A 125 7.67 -4.32 -22.10
N GLY A 126 6.83 -5.32 -21.79
CA GLY A 126 6.44 -5.68 -20.45
C GLY A 126 5.65 -4.56 -19.76
N GLY A 127 5.58 -4.64 -18.43
CA GLY A 127 5.07 -3.57 -17.57
C GLY A 127 6.08 -2.43 -17.35
N GLY A 128 5.77 -1.58 -16.38
CA GLY A 128 6.64 -0.50 -15.92
C GLY A 128 6.09 0.89 -16.08
N LEU A 129 5.04 1.08 -16.90
CA LEU A 129 4.19 2.27 -16.85
C LEU A 129 3.69 2.46 -15.41
N GLY A 130 4.20 3.51 -14.77
CA GLY A 130 3.88 3.80 -13.38
C GLY A 130 2.54 4.53 -13.22
N VAL A 131 2.16 4.71 -11.97
CA VAL A 131 0.99 5.50 -11.54
C VAL A 131 1.49 6.59 -10.59
N ASP A 132 0.96 7.80 -10.71
CA ASP A 132 1.23 8.87 -9.77
C ASP A 132 0.35 8.72 -8.53
N TYR A 133 0.89 8.14 -7.45
CA TYR A 133 0.13 7.89 -6.23
C TYR A 133 0.11 9.08 -5.27
N ASP A 134 1.12 9.96 -5.31
CA ASP A 134 1.21 11.12 -4.43
C ASP A 134 0.82 12.45 -5.11
N GLY A 135 0.60 12.43 -6.44
CA GLY A 135 0.17 13.59 -7.21
C GLY A 135 1.27 14.63 -7.43
N THR A 136 2.52 14.32 -7.07
CA THR A 136 3.63 15.27 -7.18
C THR A 136 4.22 15.38 -8.58
N HIS A 137 3.86 14.48 -9.49
CA HIS A 137 4.43 14.36 -10.84
C HIS A 137 5.97 14.39 -10.85
N SER A 138 6.57 13.67 -9.91
CA SER A 138 8.01 13.69 -9.66
C SER A 138 8.68 12.32 -9.85
N ARG A 139 10.02 12.28 -9.69
CA ARG A 139 10.85 11.07 -9.90
C ARG A 139 11.01 10.21 -8.64
N ASN A 140 10.03 10.23 -7.74
CA ASN A 140 10.10 9.48 -6.49
C ASN A 140 9.45 8.08 -6.63
N ALA A 141 9.57 7.23 -5.61
CA ALA A 141 9.11 5.84 -5.69
C ALA A 141 7.57 5.67 -5.83
N SER A 142 6.80 6.64 -5.35
CA SER A 142 5.34 6.67 -5.36
C SER A 142 4.77 7.55 -6.48
N SER A 143 5.62 8.11 -7.34
CA SER A 143 5.23 9.03 -8.41
C SER A 143 5.89 8.66 -9.75
N ILE A 144 5.44 9.32 -10.81
CA ILE A 144 6.06 9.33 -12.14
C ILE A 144 6.30 10.75 -12.63
N ASN A 145 7.29 10.95 -13.49
CA ASN A 145 7.61 12.27 -14.08
C ASN A 145 7.16 12.41 -15.54
N TYR A 146 6.17 11.63 -15.95
CA TYR A 146 5.69 11.48 -17.31
C TYR A 146 4.25 10.98 -17.31
N ASP A 147 3.55 11.18 -18.41
CA ASP A 147 2.19 10.66 -18.60
C ASP A 147 2.13 9.50 -19.59
N MET A 148 0.95 8.92 -19.76
CA MET A 148 0.73 7.82 -20.71
C MET A 148 1.16 8.18 -22.14
N ASP A 149 0.89 9.41 -22.58
CA ASP A 149 1.28 9.88 -23.90
C ASP A 149 2.80 9.95 -24.08
N ASP A 150 3.53 10.42 -23.06
CA ASP A 150 4.99 10.47 -23.09
C ASP A 150 5.61 9.07 -23.13
N TYR A 151 5.04 8.12 -22.39
CA TYR A 151 5.44 6.71 -22.39
C TYR A 151 5.18 6.08 -23.76
N ALA A 152 3.97 6.24 -24.30
CA ALA A 152 3.60 5.71 -25.61
C ALA A 152 4.45 6.32 -26.72
N ALA A 153 4.65 7.64 -26.73
CA ALA A 153 5.51 8.33 -27.69
C ALA A 153 6.96 7.87 -27.59
N THR A 154 7.45 7.60 -26.37
CA THR A 154 8.78 7.03 -26.16
C THR A 154 8.90 5.63 -26.77
N VAL A 155 7.95 4.73 -26.46
CA VAL A 155 7.98 3.35 -26.96
C VAL A 155 7.86 3.31 -28.49
N VAL A 156 6.82 3.93 -29.04
CA VAL A 156 6.53 3.91 -30.48
C VAL A 156 7.59 4.70 -31.24
N GLY A 157 7.96 5.90 -30.77
CA GLY A 157 8.91 6.77 -31.44
C GLY A 157 10.30 6.17 -31.54
N MET A 158 10.82 5.58 -30.46
CA MET A 158 12.16 4.98 -30.46
C MET A 158 12.21 3.72 -31.34
N LEU A 159 11.19 2.86 -31.29
CA LEU A 159 11.12 1.67 -32.16
C LEU A 159 11.04 2.08 -33.63
N LYS A 160 10.16 3.03 -33.97
CA LYS A 160 10.00 3.53 -35.34
C LYS A 160 11.31 4.09 -35.88
N GLU A 161 11.93 5.02 -35.14
CA GLU A 161 13.17 5.67 -35.56
C GLU A 161 14.29 4.65 -35.76
N PHE A 162 14.41 3.69 -34.85
CA PHE A 162 15.41 2.64 -34.97
C PHE A 162 15.16 1.74 -36.18
N CYS A 163 13.93 1.27 -36.38
CA CYS A 163 13.59 0.39 -37.49
C CYS A 163 13.78 1.09 -38.84
N ASP A 164 13.35 2.36 -38.97
CA ASP A 164 13.53 3.15 -40.19
C ASP A 164 15.02 3.32 -40.55
N ARG A 165 15.87 3.60 -39.55
CA ARG A 165 17.32 3.75 -39.75
C ARG A 165 18.00 2.44 -40.13
N GLN A 166 17.53 1.31 -39.62
CA GLN A 166 18.10 -0.02 -39.90
C GLN A 166 17.46 -0.71 -41.12
N GLY A 167 16.43 -0.11 -41.74
CA GLY A 167 15.67 -0.75 -42.82
C GLY A 167 14.93 -2.02 -42.36
N LEU A 168 14.54 -2.08 -41.09
CA LEU A 168 13.81 -3.21 -40.50
C LEU A 168 12.30 -2.97 -40.57
N PRO A 169 11.46 -4.02 -40.67
CA PRO A 169 10.02 -3.87 -40.53
C PRO A 169 9.67 -3.39 -39.12
N HIS A 170 8.55 -2.67 -39.00
CA HIS A 170 8.02 -2.26 -37.70
C HIS A 170 7.32 -3.47 -37.05
N PRO A 171 7.69 -3.87 -35.82
CA PRO A 171 7.02 -4.95 -35.11
C PRO A 171 5.67 -4.50 -34.53
N ASN A 172 4.80 -5.46 -34.23
CA ASN A 172 3.66 -5.25 -33.32
C ASN A 172 4.20 -4.99 -31.91
N ILE A 173 3.55 -4.10 -31.17
CA ILE A 173 3.97 -3.69 -29.83
C ILE A 173 2.97 -4.23 -28.81
N PHE A 174 3.47 -4.94 -27.80
CA PHE A 174 2.72 -5.27 -26.59
C PHE A 174 3.27 -4.51 -25.40
N SER A 175 2.38 -4.19 -24.46
CA SER A 175 2.72 -3.63 -23.14
C SER A 175 1.84 -4.32 -22.10
N GLU A 176 2.46 -4.74 -21.00
CA GLU A 176 1.82 -5.43 -19.88
C GLU A 176 1.61 -4.47 -18.71
N SER A 177 1.00 -3.31 -18.99
CA SER A 177 0.84 -2.20 -18.03
C SER A 177 -0.28 -2.45 -17.00
N GLY A 178 -0.22 -3.58 -16.29
CA GLY A 178 -1.25 -4.01 -15.33
C GLY A 178 -1.60 -2.97 -14.27
N ARG A 179 -0.59 -2.50 -13.52
CA ARG A 179 -0.75 -1.46 -12.48
C ARG A 179 -1.45 -0.21 -13.00
N ALA A 180 -1.07 0.27 -14.19
CA ALA A 180 -1.67 1.46 -14.79
C ALA A 180 -3.14 1.25 -15.17
N MET A 181 -3.51 0.03 -15.59
CA MET A 181 -4.90 -0.30 -15.92
C MET A 181 -5.79 -0.45 -14.68
N THR A 182 -5.25 -0.96 -13.57
CA THR A 182 -6.09 -1.36 -12.43
C THR A 182 -6.00 -0.44 -11.23
N ALA A 183 -4.96 0.40 -11.05
CA ALA A 183 -4.82 1.16 -9.81
C ALA A 183 -6.07 1.98 -9.43
N HIS A 184 -6.66 2.70 -10.39
CA HIS A 184 -7.73 3.68 -10.14
C HIS A 184 -9.14 3.08 -9.95
N HIS A 185 -9.36 1.81 -10.30
CA HIS A 185 -10.72 1.27 -10.41
C HIS A 185 -11.39 0.92 -9.08
N ALA A 186 -10.62 0.85 -8.00
CA ALA A 186 -11.09 0.45 -6.67
C ALA A 186 -10.78 1.52 -5.61
N VAL A 187 -11.68 1.65 -4.64
CA VAL A 187 -11.58 2.52 -3.48
C VAL A 187 -11.97 1.72 -2.25
N LEU A 188 -11.10 1.66 -1.26
CA LEU A 188 -11.43 1.10 0.05
C LEU A 188 -12.16 2.19 0.85
N VAL A 189 -13.36 1.88 1.32
CA VAL A 189 -14.14 2.79 2.16
C VAL A 189 -14.14 2.26 3.58
N MET A 190 -13.71 3.09 4.53
CA MET A 190 -13.61 2.72 5.94
C MET A 190 -14.25 3.77 6.84
N GLN A 191 -14.82 3.31 7.95
CA GLN A 191 -15.41 4.16 8.98
C GLN A 191 -14.41 4.41 10.10
N VAL A 192 -14.37 5.63 10.61
CA VAL A 192 -13.68 5.95 11.88
C VAL A 192 -14.60 5.59 13.04
N THR A 193 -14.17 4.64 13.87
CA THR A 193 -14.96 4.11 14.99
C THR A 193 -14.64 4.79 16.30
N ASP A 194 -13.41 5.26 16.48
CA ASP A 194 -13.00 5.95 17.70
C ASP A 194 -11.87 6.94 17.42
N VAL A 195 -11.71 7.92 18.32
CA VAL A 195 -10.66 8.93 18.26
C VAL A 195 -9.97 9.04 19.61
N GLU A 196 -8.70 8.63 19.68
CA GLU A 196 -7.87 8.93 20.85
C GLU A 196 -7.19 10.29 20.68
N ARG A 197 -7.32 11.13 21.70
CA ARG A 197 -6.64 12.44 21.75
C ARG A 197 -5.72 12.47 22.95
N ASN A 198 -4.60 13.16 22.80
CA ASN A 198 -3.82 13.54 23.96
C ASN A 198 -4.63 14.52 24.83
N ASN A 199 -4.52 14.39 26.15
CA ASN A 199 -5.09 15.38 27.06
C ASN A 199 -4.21 16.64 27.07
N ASP A 200 -4.46 17.52 26.11
CA ASP A 200 -3.78 18.80 25.94
C ASP A 200 -4.59 19.99 26.49
N ALA A 201 -5.69 19.71 27.21
CA ALA A 201 -6.47 20.73 27.88
C ALA A 201 -5.68 21.35 29.03
N MET A 202 -5.75 22.68 29.15
CA MET A 202 -5.12 23.41 30.25
C MET A 202 -5.62 22.85 31.59
N PRO A 203 -4.74 22.30 32.44
CA PRO A 203 -5.14 21.73 33.73
C PRO A 203 -5.63 22.83 34.67
N ASP A 204 -6.65 22.51 35.46
CA ASP A 204 -7.00 23.31 36.63
C ASP A 204 -6.07 22.91 37.78
N ILE A 205 -5.25 23.86 38.26
CA ILE A 205 -4.19 23.58 39.22
C ILE A 205 -4.45 24.39 40.49
N GLU A 206 -4.96 23.71 41.50
CA GLU A 206 -5.03 24.24 42.85
C GLU A 206 -3.70 24.01 43.59
N ASN A 207 -3.12 25.08 44.16
CA ASN A 207 -1.92 25.06 45.02
C ASN A 207 -0.74 24.24 44.46
N PHE A 208 -0.17 24.67 43.32
CA PHE A 208 0.97 23.98 42.71
C PHE A 208 2.23 23.94 43.58
N SER A 209 2.36 24.82 44.59
CA SER A 209 3.50 24.87 45.53
C SER A 209 3.69 23.59 46.34
N ASP A 210 2.64 22.78 46.49
CA ASP A 210 2.67 21.53 47.26
C ASP A 210 3.04 20.32 46.38
N LYS A 211 3.22 20.53 45.07
CA LYS A 211 3.58 19.48 44.11
C LYS A 211 5.08 19.17 44.13
N PRO A 212 5.49 17.97 43.68
CA PRO A 212 6.92 17.69 43.47
C PRO A 212 7.57 18.72 42.54
N GLU A 213 8.85 19.03 42.78
CA GLU A 213 9.58 20.11 42.09
C GLU A 213 9.51 20.00 40.55
N VAL A 214 9.67 18.79 40.01
CA VAL A 214 9.57 18.54 38.56
C VAL A 214 8.20 18.88 37.96
N VAL A 215 7.13 18.72 38.74
CA VAL A 215 5.77 19.09 38.33
C VAL A 215 5.61 20.61 38.39
N GLN A 216 6.15 21.26 39.43
CA GLN A 216 6.14 22.72 39.53
C GLN A 216 6.81 23.37 38.32
N TRP A 217 7.97 22.85 37.88
CA TRP A 217 8.66 23.35 36.69
C TRP A 217 7.80 23.24 35.42
N LEU A 218 7.05 22.15 35.25
CA LEU A 218 6.11 22.01 34.13
C LEU A 218 4.95 23.01 34.24
N VAL A 219 4.41 23.22 35.45
CA VAL A 219 3.36 24.21 35.68
C VAL A 219 3.85 25.63 35.37
N GLU A 220 5.07 25.98 35.77
CA GLU A 220 5.68 27.28 35.44
C GLU A 220 5.82 27.50 33.94
N LEU A 221 6.13 26.44 33.17
CA LEU A 221 6.20 26.51 31.71
C LEU A 221 4.84 26.70 31.02
N LEU A 222 3.70 26.54 31.71
CA LEU A 222 2.36 26.85 31.19
C LEU A 222 2.08 28.37 31.06
N GLY A 223 2.92 29.22 31.65
CA GLY A 223 2.85 30.68 31.48
C GLY A 223 3.45 31.17 30.15
N ASP A 224 3.21 32.43 29.78
CA ASP A 224 3.66 33.00 28.51
C ASP A 224 5.14 32.76 28.21
N THR A 225 5.45 32.48 26.94
CA THR A 225 6.80 32.20 26.46
C THR A 225 7.23 33.27 25.48
N ASP A 226 8.49 33.70 25.56
CA ASP A 226 9.11 34.57 24.56
C ASP A 226 9.10 33.87 23.18
N PRO A 227 8.59 34.50 22.12
CA PRO A 227 8.62 33.96 20.75
C PRO A 227 10.01 33.49 20.28
N GLU A 228 11.09 34.06 20.81
CA GLU A 228 12.46 33.64 20.48
C GLU A 228 12.89 32.34 21.21
N MET A 229 12.20 31.98 22.30
CA MET A 229 12.53 30.83 23.17
C MET A 229 11.61 29.63 22.96
N VAL A 230 10.67 29.66 22.01
CA VAL A 230 9.65 28.62 21.80
C VAL A 230 10.23 27.22 21.70
N THR A 231 11.31 27.04 20.92
CA THR A 231 11.96 25.73 20.76
C THR A 231 12.69 25.28 22.02
N GLU A 232 13.32 26.22 22.73
CA GLU A 232 14.01 25.91 23.99
C GLU A 232 13.00 25.51 25.08
N THR A 233 11.86 26.19 25.16
CA THR A 233 10.77 25.83 26.07
C THR A 233 10.23 24.42 25.78
N TYR A 234 10.14 24.03 24.50
CA TYR A 234 9.76 22.64 24.14
C TYR A 234 10.79 21.61 24.65
N TRP A 235 12.08 21.87 24.47
CA TRP A 235 13.14 20.97 24.94
C TRP A 235 13.16 20.86 26.46
N ARG A 236 13.01 21.99 27.17
CA ARG A 236 12.89 22.01 28.64
C ARG A 236 11.68 21.21 29.12
N ALA A 237 10.51 21.40 28.51
CA ALA A 237 9.31 20.65 28.85
C ALA A 237 9.51 19.13 28.63
N THR A 238 10.18 18.76 27.53
CA THR A 238 10.51 17.36 27.20
C THR A 238 11.48 16.74 28.22
N GLN A 239 12.46 17.51 28.70
CA GLN A 239 13.34 17.08 29.78
C GLN A 239 12.56 16.86 31.08
N TYR A 240 11.70 17.82 31.48
CA TYR A 240 10.95 17.74 32.73
C TYR A 240 9.95 16.58 32.75
N VAL A 241 9.21 16.33 31.65
CA VAL A 241 8.28 15.17 31.60
C VAL A 241 9.03 13.83 31.63
N SER A 242 10.23 13.77 31.04
CA SER A 242 11.10 12.58 31.10
C SER A 242 11.60 12.34 32.53
N GLU A 243 11.97 13.41 33.24
CA GLU A 243 12.35 13.32 34.65
C GLU A 243 11.16 12.89 35.53
N ALA A 244 9.97 13.47 35.33
CA ALA A 244 8.76 13.06 36.04
C ALA A 244 8.45 11.57 35.83
N SER A 245 8.63 11.07 34.60
CA SER A 245 8.48 9.65 34.26
C SER A 245 9.50 8.77 34.98
N ALA A 246 10.77 9.21 35.07
CA ALA A 246 11.81 8.49 35.81
C ALA A 246 11.57 8.50 37.33
N GLN A 247 11.08 9.61 37.88
CA GLN A 247 10.69 9.71 39.29
C GLN A 247 9.50 8.81 39.61
N TYR A 248 8.50 8.72 38.73
CA TYR A 248 7.41 7.76 38.86
C TYR A 248 7.90 6.31 38.84
N ALA A 249 8.73 5.96 37.86
CA ALA A 249 9.28 4.60 37.74
C ALA A 249 10.10 4.17 38.96
N SER A 250 10.74 5.12 39.65
CA SER A 250 11.48 4.89 40.90
C SER A 250 10.63 4.99 42.18
N GLY A 251 9.31 5.18 42.06
CA GLY A 251 8.37 5.25 43.18
C GLY A 251 8.39 6.57 43.96
N ARG A 252 8.97 7.64 43.41
CA ARG A 252 9.08 8.97 44.04
C ARG A 252 7.95 9.92 43.70
N LEU A 253 7.15 9.57 42.70
CA LEU A 253 6.07 10.40 42.18
C LEU A 253 4.76 9.61 42.21
N SER A 254 3.67 10.26 42.63
CA SER A 254 2.34 9.63 42.65
C SER A 254 1.75 9.51 41.23
N LEU A 255 0.76 8.64 41.04
CA LEU A 255 0.04 8.56 39.77
C LEU A 255 -0.64 9.90 39.41
N SER A 256 -1.21 10.60 40.40
CA SER A 256 -1.84 11.91 40.18
C SER A 256 -0.85 12.98 39.74
N ASP A 257 0.37 12.96 40.28
CA ASP A 257 1.41 13.92 39.90
C ASP A 257 1.97 13.58 38.52
N LYS A 258 2.07 12.29 38.18
CA LYS A 258 2.46 11.84 36.83
C LYS A 258 1.43 12.30 35.80
N ALA A 259 0.15 12.08 36.09
CA ALA A 259 -0.94 12.51 35.22
C ALA A 259 -0.94 14.03 35.03
N LEU A 260 -0.73 14.81 36.09
CA LEU A 260 -0.63 16.26 35.99
C LEU A 260 0.59 16.70 35.18
N ALA A 261 1.76 16.07 35.37
CA ALA A 261 2.96 16.35 34.59
C ALA A 261 2.75 16.06 33.09
N GLU A 262 2.13 14.92 32.76
CA GLU A 262 1.79 14.55 31.37
C GLU A 262 0.79 15.56 30.76
N GLN A 263 -0.26 15.94 31.50
CA GLN A 263 -1.23 16.94 31.04
C GLN A 263 -0.60 18.32 30.83
N CYS A 264 0.22 18.80 31.78
CA CYS A 264 0.95 20.06 31.63
C CYS A 264 1.85 20.02 30.38
N TYR A 265 2.58 18.92 30.18
CA TYR A 265 3.45 18.75 29.03
C TYR A 265 2.69 18.86 27.71
N PHE A 266 1.58 18.15 27.53
CA PHE A 266 0.80 18.22 26.30
C PHE A 266 0.13 19.59 26.09
N ALA A 267 -0.36 20.24 27.14
CA ALA A 267 -0.87 21.61 27.07
C ALA A 267 0.21 22.62 26.63
N ILE A 268 1.45 22.48 27.13
CA ILE A 268 2.61 23.27 26.67
C ILE A 268 2.86 22.99 25.19
N CYS A 269 2.96 21.72 24.78
CA CYS A 269 3.20 21.33 23.40
C CYS A 269 2.17 21.96 22.45
N ARG A 270 0.87 21.85 22.77
CA ARG A 270 -0.22 22.43 21.95
C ARG A 270 -0.13 23.94 21.85
N ARG A 271 0.19 24.64 22.95
CA ARG A 271 0.37 26.09 22.94
C ARG A 271 1.58 26.50 22.10
N LEU A 272 2.73 25.83 22.27
CA LEU A 272 3.94 26.13 21.51
C LEU A 272 3.76 25.85 20.01
N TYR A 273 3.03 24.79 19.66
CA TYR A 273 2.68 24.47 18.27
C TYR A 273 2.07 25.66 17.53
N ASN A 274 1.13 26.36 18.17
CA ASN A 274 0.47 27.55 17.61
C ASN A 274 1.41 28.76 17.44
N GLN A 275 2.59 28.76 18.06
CA GLN A 275 3.59 29.83 17.96
C GLN A 275 4.71 29.49 16.96
N LEU A 276 4.88 28.22 16.59
CA LEU A 276 5.89 27.77 15.64
C LEU A 276 5.57 28.28 14.23
N LYS A 277 6.62 28.47 13.42
CA LYS A 277 6.53 29.02 12.07
C LYS A 277 7.32 28.13 11.12
N ALA A 278 6.64 27.44 10.20
CA ALA A 278 7.28 26.52 9.24
C ALA A 278 8.41 27.17 8.41
N ARG A 279 8.29 28.47 8.11
CA ARG A 279 9.31 29.24 7.36
C ARG A 279 10.61 29.45 8.14
N GLN A 280 10.57 29.39 9.48
CA GLN A 280 11.73 29.60 10.33
C GLN A 280 12.48 28.28 10.53
N ARG A 281 13.72 28.20 10.02
CA ARG A 281 14.52 26.96 10.03
C ARG A 281 14.75 26.40 11.43
N SER A 282 14.94 27.24 12.43
CA SER A 282 15.12 26.81 13.83
C SER A 282 13.88 26.10 14.40
N HIS A 283 12.68 26.36 13.85
CA HIS A 283 11.42 25.82 14.35
C HIS A 283 11.04 24.49 13.71
N ARG A 284 11.59 24.15 12.53
CA ARG A 284 11.14 23.00 11.74
C ARG A 284 11.24 21.67 12.48
N GLN A 285 12.38 21.39 13.11
CA GLN A 285 12.56 20.14 13.84
C GLN A 285 11.49 19.96 14.92
N VAL A 286 11.25 21.00 15.73
CA VAL A 286 10.22 20.95 16.78
C VAL A 286 8.82 20.87 16.18
N LEU A 287 8.56 21.55 15.07
CA LEU A 287 7.28 21.48 14.37
C LEU A 287 7.00 20.06 13.87
N ASP A 288 7.99 19.40 13.27
CA ASP A 288 7.87 18.03 12.78
C ASP A 288 7.62 17.04 13.93
N GLU A 289 8.35 17.18 15.05
CA GLU A 289 8.13 16.37 16.25
C GLU A 289 6.75 16.59 16.88
N LEU A 290 6.28 17.85 16.91
CA LEU A 290 4.95 18.17 17.44
C LEU A 290 3.82 17.77 16.50
N ASN A 291 4.02 17.80 15.18
CA ASN A 291 3.05 17.30 14.21
C ASN A 291 2.74 15.82 14.44
N ASP A 292 3.78 15.02 14.70
CA ASP A 292 3.63 13.59 15.02
C ASP A 292 3.05 13.40 16.43
N LYS A 293 3.61 14.09 17.42
CA LYS A 293 3.22 13.93 18.84
C LYS A 293 1.79 14.39 19.14
N LEU A 294 1.32 15.45 18.49
CA LEU A 294 0.00 16.04 18.71
C LEU A 294 -1.06 15.52 17.72
N ALA A 295 -0.69 14.64 16.79
CA ALA A 295 -1.67 14.01 15.92
C ALA A 295 -2.64 13.15 16.74
N ASP A 296 -3.92 13.30 16.44
CA ASP A 296 -4.94 12.42 17.00
C ASP A 296 -4.80 11.02 16.41
N LYS A 297 -5.21 9.99 17.14
CA LYS A 297 -5.29 8.65 16.56
C LYS A 297 -6.72 8.37 16.16
N TYR A 298 -6.94 8.15 14.87
CA TYR A 298 -8.26 7.82 14.34
C TYR A 298 -8.29 6.31 14.11
N ILE A 299 -9.05 5.61 14.93
CA ILE A 299 -9.21 4.16 14.84
C ILE A 299 -10.23 3.88 13.75
N CYS A 300 -9.83 3.15 12.72
CA CYS A 300 -10.61 2.90 11.52
C CYS A 300 -11.01 1.42 11.45
N ASN A 301 -12.26 1.15 11.06
CA ASN A 301 -12.83 -0.20 10.95
C ASN A 301 -12.33 -0.92 9.69
N PHE A 302 -11.07 -1.33 9.69
CA PHE A 302 -10.45 -2.14 8.64
C PHE A 302 -9.19 -2.84 9.18
N SER A 303 -8.46 -3.54 8.30
CA SER A 303 -7.11 -4.06 8.57
C SER A 303 -6.15 -3.63 7.46
N VAL A 304 -5.00 -3.06 7.84
CA VAL A 304 -3.91 -2.69 6.94
C VAL A 304 -3.34 -3.92 6.25
N PHE A 305 -3.18 -5.03 6.99
CA PHE A 305 -2.60 -6.27 6.47
C PHE A 305 -3.48 -6.94 5.42
N GLN A 306 -4.80 -6.88 5.61
CA GLN A 306 -5.76 -7.41 4.67
C GLN A 306 -5.94 -6.50 3.44
N SER A 307 -6.15 -5.19 3.67
CA SER A 307 -6.62 -4.30 2.60
C SER A 307 -5.53 -3.41 2.00
N LEU A 308 -4.44 -3.15 2.72
CA LEU A 308 -3.34 -2.27 2.31
C LEU A 308 -1.94 -2.92 2.47
N PRO A 309 -1.71 -4.16 1.99
CA PRO A 309 -0.47 -4.89 2.25
C PRO A 309 0.79 -4.19 1.72
N ASP A 310 0.74 -3.52 0.56
CA ASP A 310 1.90 -2.78 0.04
C ASP A 310 2.28 -1.58 0.94
N THR A 311 1.32 -0.96 1.63
CA THR A 311 1.61 0.13 2.58
C THR A 311 2.44 -0.37 3.75
N TRP A 312 2.13 -1.56 4.26
CA TRP A 312 2.90 -2.22 5.31
C TRP A 312 4.25 -2.76 4.79
N ALA A 313 4.23 -3.54 3.70
CA ALA A 313 5.38 -4.32 3.26
C ALA A 313 6.50 -3.48 2.61
N ILE A 314 6.13 -2.44 1.85
CA ILE A 314 7.09 -1.66 1.04
C ILE A 314 6.97 -0.14 1.22
N GLY A 315 6.09 0.31 2.11
CA GLY A 315 5.85 1.73 2.37
C GLY A 315 5.16 2.43 1.20
N GLN A 316 4.29 1.73 0.46
CA GLN A 316 3.51 2.31 -0.62
C GLN A 316 2.56 3.38 -0.08
N ILE A 317 2.57 4.54 -0.74
CA ILE A 317 1.70 5.67 -0.41
C ILE A 317 0.42 5.55 -1.23
N LEU A 318 -0.70 5.82 -0.59
CA LEU A 318 -2.03 5.80 -1.19
C LEU A 318 -2.77 7.09 -0.77
N PRO A 319 -3.48 7.77 -1.68
CA PRO A 319 -4.28 8.93 -1.32
C PRO A 319 -5.42 8.51 -0.37
N ILE A 320 -5.58 9.26 0.72
CA ILE A 320 -6.66 9.05 1.69
C ILE A 320 -7.37 10.38 1.88
N VAL A 321 -8.69 10.39 1.71
CA VAL A 321 -9.50 11.60 1.91
C VAL A 321 -10.77 11.30 2.68
N PRO A 322 -11.28 12.25 3.47
CA PRO A 322 -12.66 12.21 3.95
C PRO A 322 -13.65 12.12 2.79
N LEU A 323 -14.70 11.31 2.93
CA LEU A 323 -15.74 11.20 1.90
C LEU A 323 -16.90 12.20 2.10
N THR A 324 -16.92 12.87 3.25
CA THR A 324 -17.93 13.87 3.61
C THR A 324 -17.26 15.14 4.14
N ARG A 325 -18.03 16.24 4.19
CA ARG A 325 -17.60 17.56 4.69
C ARG A 325 -16.41 18.17 3.93
N LEU A 326 -16.28 17.84 2.64
CA LEU A 326 -15.22 18.37 1.77
C LEU A 326 -15.30 19.89 1.51
N ASP A 327 -16.40 20.52 1.90
CA ASP A 327 -16.63 21.96 1.89
C ASP A 327 -16.18 22.67 3.19
N GLU A 328 -15.78 21.91 4.21
CA GLU A 328 -15.23 22.40 5.46
C GLU A 328 -13.69 22.28 5.47
N GLU A 329 -12.98 23.24 6.09
CA GLU A 329 -11.52 23.13 6.24
C GLU A 329 -11.17 22.16 7.39
N PRO A 330 -10.31 21.14 7.17
CA PRO A 330 -9.89 20.21 8.22
C PRO A 330 -8.96 20.91 9.23
N MET A 331 -9.40 20.99 10.48
CA MET A 331 -8.68 21.69 11.57
C MET A 331 -7.89 20.76 12.49
N ARG A 332 -7.90 19.45 12.24
CA ARG A 332 -7.18 18.43 13.01
C ARG A 332 -6.17 17.72 12.12
N ARG A 333 -5.16 17.12 12.73
CA ARG A 333 -4.26 16.16 12.06
C ARG A 333 -4.35 14.83 12.78
N ALA A 334 -4.36 13.74 12.02
CA ALA A 334 -4.52 12.40 12.57
C ALA A 334 -3.57 11.39 11.95
N VAL A 335 -3.20 10.39 12.74
CA VAL A 335 -2.62 9.13 12.28
C VAL A 335 -3.74 8.08 12.31
N LEU A 336 -3.96 7.44 11.17
CA LEU A 336 -4.94 6.39 11.01
C LEU A 336 -4.36 5.07 11.51
N GLN A 337 -5.11 4.40 12.38
CA GLN A 337 -4.80 3.08 12.91
C GLN A 337 -5.95 2.14 12.58
N ASP A 338 -5.62 0.87 12.36
CA ASP A 338 -6.59 -0.17 12.09
C ASP A 338 -7.09 -0.84 13.38
N LEU A 339 -7.85 -1.92 13.27
CA LEU A 339 -8.39 -2.65 14.43
C LEU A 339 -7.47 -3.74 14.98
N THR A 340 -6.29 -3.91 14.40
CA THR A 340 -5.37 -4.97 14.82
C THR A 340 -4.71 -4.62 16.14
N CYS A 341 -4.21 -5.64 16.84
CA CYS A 341 -3.42 -5.45 18.05
C CYS A 341 -1.94 -5.19 17.76
N ASP A 342 -1.57 -5.12 16.47
CA ASP A 342 -0.20 -4.91 16.03
C ASP A 342 0.08 -3.40 15.89
N SER A 343 1.23 -2.95 16.40
CA SER A 343 1.66 -1.56 16.29
C SER A 343 1.95 -1.13 14.85
N ASP A 344 2.16 -2.09 13.94
CA ASP A 344 2.33 -1.86 12.51
C ASP A 344 0.99 -1.70 11.77
N GLY A 345 -0.14 -1.93 12.45
CA GLY A 345 -1.51 -1.67 11.97
C GLY A 345 -1.84 -0.17 11.88
N LYS A 346 -0.96 0.61 11.25
CA LYS A 346 -1.10 2.06 11.09
C LYS A 346 -0.55 2.54 9.77
N ILE A 347 -1.06 3.69 9.33
CA ILE A 347 -0.57 4.37 8.13
C ILE A 347 0.42 5.46 8.57
N ASN A 348 1.64 5.44 8.03
CA ASN A 348 2.72 6.33 8.48
C ASN A 348 2.95 7.55 7.55
N HIS A 349 2.42 7.50 6.33
CA HIS A 349 2.67 8.50 5.30
C HIS A 349 1.37 8.84 4.56
N TYR A 350 1.12 10.12 4.40
CA TYR A 350 -0.10 10.66 3.82
C TYR A 350 0.24 11.66 2.73
N VAL A 351 -0.58 11.66 1.68
CA VAL A 351 -0.54 12.69 0.65
C VAL A 351 -1.22 13.95 1.20
N ASP A 352 -0.48 15.06 1.26
CA ASP A 352 -1.00 16.37 1.64
C ASP A 352 -0.51 17.41 0.62
N GLU A 353 -1.42 17.86 -0.25
CA GLU A 353 -1.11 18.70 -1.42
C GLU A 353 -0.02 18.10 -2.33
N GLN A 354 1.21 18.66 -2.28
CA GLN A 354 2.38 18.20 -3.04
C GLN A 354 3.49 17.67 -2.11
N SER A 355 3.13 17.29 -0.89
CA SER A 355 4.04 16.79 0.14
C SER A 355 3.59 15.43 0.65
N ILE A 356 4.54 14.73 1.27
CA ILE A 356 4.30 13.50 2.01
C ILE A 356 4.49 13.83 3.49
N GLU A 357 3.40 13.75 4.25
CA GLU A 357 3.37 14.11 5.66
C GLU A 357 3.19 12.88 6.55
N THR A 358 3.52 12.98 7.83
CA THR A 358 3.36 11.89 8.82
C THR A 358 1.99 11.82 9.47
N SER A 359 1.11 12.77 9.15
CA SER A 359 -0.29 12.81 9.62
C SER A 359 -1.21 13.36 8.52
N LEU A 360 -2.47 12.98 8.55
CA LEU A 360 -3.51 13.38 7.60
C LEU A 360 -4.31 14.57 8.15
N PRO A 361 -4.56 15.64 7.37
CA PRO A 361 -5.54 16.65 7.76
C PRO A 361 -6.96 16.05 7.75
N VAL A 362 -7.67 16.16 8.87
CA VAL A 362 -9.02 15.60 9.04
C VAL A 362 -9.94 16.56 9.79
N HIS A 363 -11.24 16.35 9.61
CA HIS A 363 -12.26 17.03 10.39
C HIS A 363 -12.40 16.39 11.78
N ASP A 364 -12.84 17.20 12.75
CA ASP A 364 -13.24 16.66 14.04
C ASP A 364 -14.48 15.75 13.89
N VAL A 365 -14.46 14.58 14.55
CA VAL A 365 -15.58 13.62 14.53
C VAL A 365 -16.70 14.14 15.43
N ARG A 366 -17.90 14.29 14.88
CA ARG A 366 -19.07 14.78 15.61
C ARG A 366 -19.85 13.60 16.22
N PRO A 367 -20.40 13.74 17.44
CA PRO A 367 -21.21 12.68 18.04
C PRO A 367 -22.43 12.34 17.16
N ASN A 368 -22.70 11.04 16.97
CA ASN A 368 -23.79 10.51 16.15
C ASN A 368 -23.72 10.84 14.65
N GLU A 369 -22.54 11.18 14.12
CA GLU A 369 -22.30 11.29 12.68
C GLU A 369 -21.24 10.28 12.25
N ASP A 370 -21.53 9.54 11.18
CA ASP A 370 -20.53 8.65 10.59
C ASP A 370 -19.44 9.47 9.89
N TYR A 371 -18.19 9.14 10.19
CA TYR A 371 -17.05 9.76 9.54
C TYR A 371 -16.31 8.72 8.70
N MET A 372 -16.47 8.85 7.38
CA MET A 372 -15.98 7.89 6.40
C MET A 372 -14.74 8.42 5.69
N LEU A 373 -13.75 7.56 5.53
CA LEU A 373 -12.53 7.81 4.78
C LEU A 373 -12.50 6.89 3.55
N GLY A 374 -12.01 7.40 2.43
CA GLY A 374 -11.72 6.63 1.23
C GLY A 374 -10.22 6.54 1.02
N VAL A 375 -9.72 5.31 0.81
CA VAL A 375 -8.36 5.05 0.35
C VAL A 375 -8.42 4.72 -1.14
N PHE A 376 -7.78 5.56 -1.94
CA PHE A 376 -7.82 5.50 -3.39
C PHE A 376 -6.58 4.80 -3.93
N LEU A 377 -6.64 4.43 -5.22
CA LEU A 377 -5.54 3.78 -5.94
C LEU A 377 -5.20 2.37 -5.40
N VAL A 378 -6.16 1.70 -4.77
CA VAL A 378 -5.99 0.36 -4.17
C VAL A 378 -6.22 -0.78 -5.16
N GLY A 379 -6.60 -0.51 -6.41
CA GLY A 379 -7.03 -1.55 -7.36
C GLY A 379 -5.91 -2.39 -7.98
N ALA A 380 -4.64 -2.13 -7.65
CA ALA A 380 -3.51 -2.93 -8.13
C ALA A 380 -2.82 -3.62 -6.96
N TYR A 381 -2.64 -4.94 -7.06
CA TYR A 381 -1.96 -5.80 -6.07
C TYR A 381 -2.62 -5.97 -4.70
N GLN A 382 -3.32 -4.96 -4.17
CA GLN A 382 -3.79 -4.96 -2.79
C GLN A 382 -4.69 -6.15 -2.44
N GLU A 383 -5.76 -6.36 -3.21
CA GLU A 383 -6.77 -7.39 -2.93
C GLU A 383 -6.19 -8.81 -2.84
N ILE A 384 -5.24 -9.16 -3.72
CA ILE A 384 -4.70 -10.52 -3.79
C ILE A 384 -3.53 -10.77 -2.82
N LEU A 385 -2.93 -9.70 -2.31
CA LEU A 385 -1.78 -9.78 -1.39
C LEU A 385 -2.20 -9.69 0.09
N GLY A 386 -3.48 -9.43 0.37
CA GLY A 386 -4.01 -9.36 1.71
C GLY A 386 -3.78 -10.63 2.52
N ASP A 387 -3.59 -10.47 3.83
CA ASP A 387 -3.55 -11.59 4.77
C ASP A 387 -4.59 -11.45 5.90
N MET A 388 -4.87 -12.57 6.56
CA MET A 388 -5.83 -12.66 7.66
C MET A 388 -5.19 -12.38 9.04
N HIS A 389 -4.37 -11.32 9.17
CA HIS A 389 -3.82 -10.93 10.46
C HIS A 389 -4.94 -10.72 11.49
N ASN A 390 -4.77 -11.25 12.70
CA ASN A 390 -5.81 -11.29 13.73
C ASN A 390 -7.15 -11.92 13.32
N LEU A 391 -7.17 -12.72 12.25
CA LEU A 391 -8.39 -13.31 11.68
C LEU A 391 -9.40 -12.25 11.20
N PHE A 392 -8.92 -11.09 10.76
CA PHE A 392 -9.71 -10.20 9.92
C PHE A 392 -9.65 -10.72 8.48
N GLY A 393 -10.78 -11.20 7.96
CA GLY A 393 -10.86 -11.76 6.61
C GLY A 393 -11.19 -10.71 5.55
N ASP A 394 -11.62 -11.21 4.39
CA ASP A 394 -11.97 -10.38 3.24
C ASP A 394 -13.08 -9.39 3.60
N THR A 395 -13.02 -8.21 2.97
CA THR A 395 -14.02 -7.14 3.13
C THR A 395 -15.16 -7.30 2.13
N ASP A 396 -16.29 -6.65 2.38
CA ASP A 396 -17.36 -6.56 1.38
C ASP A 396 -16.83 -5.83 0.12
N SER A 397 -17.08 -6.41 -1.06
CA SER A 397 -16.76 -5.75 -2.34
C SER A 397 -18.00 -5.62 -3.21
N VAL A 398 -18.08 -4.52 -3.96
CA VAL A 398 -19.22 -4.23 -4.83
C VAL A 398 -18.75 -3.49 -6.07
N ASN A 399 -19.20 -3.95 -7.24
CA ASN A 399 -19.00 -3.23 -8.49
C ASN A 399 -20.09 -2.18 -8.66
N VAL A 400 -19.68 -0.92 -8.84
CA VAL A 400 -20.57 0.21 -9.11
C VAL A 400 -20.44 0.60 -10.58
N TYR A 401 -21.56 0.69 -11.29
CA TYR A 401 -21.63 1.10 -12.69
C TYR A 401 -22.49 2.35 -12.82
N GLN A 402 -22.02 3.29 -13.64
CA GLN A 402 -22.80 4.45 -14.06
C GLN A 402 -23.12 4.31 -15.54
N ASP A 403 -24.41 4.26 -15.88
CA ASP A 403 -24.86 4.25 -17.26
C ASP A 403 -24.79 5.68 -17.84
N ALA A 404 -24.86 5.80 -19.18
CA ALA A 404 -24.68 7.08 -19.87
C ALA A 404 -25.74 8.14 -19.52
N ASP A 405 -26.89 7.73 -18.97
CA ASP A 405 -27.95 8.62 -18.50
C ASP A 405 -27.77 9.09 -17.03
N GLY A 406 -26.70 8.65 -16.37
CA GLY A 406 -26.39 8.96 -14.97
C GLY A 406 -26.96 7.97 -13.96
N THR A 407 -27.72 6.95 -14.40
CA THR A 407 -28.24 5.91 -13.51
C THR A 407 -27.11 5.11 -12.91
N VAL A 408 -27.17 4.90 -11.59
CA VAL A 408 -26.20 4.09 -10.85
C VAL A 408 -26.81 2.71 -10.56
N ARG A 409 -26.09 1.67 -10.92
CA ARG A 409 -26.42 0.28 -10.60
C ARG A 409 -25.23 -0.40 -9.94
N HIS A 410 -25.50 -1.34 -9.04
CA HIS A 410 -24.48 -2.13 -8.38
C HIS A 410 -24.64 -3.63 -8.69
N GLY A 411 -23.55 -4.38 -8.65
CA GLY A 411 -23.53 -5.82 -8.90
C GLY A 411 -22.20 -6.45 -8.49
N GLY A 412 -22.04 -7.75 -8.74
CA GLY A 412 -20.84 -8.50 -8.34
C GLY A 412 -20.49 -8.29 -6.88
N ILE A 413 -21.48 -8.48 -6.01
CA ILE A 413 -21.33 -8.32 -4.57
C ILE A 413 -20.66 -9.57 -4.03
N GLU A 414 -19.48 -9.41 -3.45
CA GLU A 414 -18.85 -10.44 -2.62
C GLU A 414 -18.98 -9.99 -1.16
N THR A 415 -19.46 -10.89 -0.32
CA THR A 415 -19.63 -10.61 1.11
C THR A 415 -18.36 -10.95 1.86
N HIS A 416 -18.06 -10.15 2.87
CA HIS A 416 -16.95 -10.35 3.80
C HIS A 416 -16.91 -11.77 4.39
N ASP A 417 -15.73 -12.15 4.85
CA ASP A 417 -15.58 -13.36 5.66
C ASP A 417 -16.23 -13.19 7.04
N THR A 418 -16.92 -14.24 7.47
CA THR A 418 -17.48 -14.32 8.81
C THR A 418 -16.49 -14.92 9.80
N ILE A 419 -16.77 -14.79 11.10
CA ILE A 419 -15.97 -15.47 12.13
C ILE A 419 -15.97 -17.00 11.93
N GLU A 420 -17.06 -17.58 11.40
CA GLU A 420 -17.06 -19.01 11.03
C GLU A 420 -16.06 -19.35 9.93
N ASP A 421 -15.95 -18.51 8.89
CA ASP A 421 -15.02 -18.72 7.79
C ASP A 421 -13.57 -18.68 8.28
N MET A 422 -13.27 -17.70 9.15
CA MET A 422 -11.97 -17.56 9.79
C MET A 422 -11.61 -18.74 10.70
N LEU A 423 -12.58 -19.28 11.44
CA LEU A 423 -12.37 -20.49 12.24
C LEU A 423 -12.06 -21.70 11.34
N ARG A 424 -12.80 -21.87 10.24
CA ARG A 424 -12.55 -22.95 9.28
C ARG A 424 -11.19 -22.83 8.62
N TYR A 425 -10.76 -21.60 8.31
CA TYR A 425 -9.44 -21.32 7.75
C TYR A 425 -8.33 -21.87 8.65
N VAL A 426 -8.44 -21.70 9.97
CA VAL A 426 -7.50 -22.26 10.96
C VAL A 426 -7.84 -23.69 11.41
N HIS A 427 -8.66 -24.41 10.63
CA HIS A 427 -9.04 -25.81 10.84
C HIS A 427 -9.83 -26.08 12.13
N LEU A 428 -10.58 -25.08 12.62
CA LEU A 428 -11.56 -25.25 13.69
C LEU A 428 -12.96 -25.43 13.10
N SER A 429 -13.77 -26.28 13.73
CA SER A 429 -15.15 -26.55 13.34
C SER A 429 -16.11 -25.68 14.15
N PRO A 430 -16.80 -24.69 13.52
CA PRO A 430 -17.85 -23.93 14.19
C PRO A 430 -18.97 -24.82 14.76
N GLU A 431 -19.27 -25.93 14.10
CA GLU A 431 -20.29 -26.89 14.56
C GLU A 431 -19.88 -27.60 15.85
N GLU A 432 -18.62 -28.01 15.96
CA GLU A 432 -18.08 -28.61 17.19
C GLU A 432 -18.02 -27.57 18.31
N LEU A 433 -17.56 -26.34 18.02
CA LEU A 433 -17.56 -25.22 18.97
C LEU A 433 -18.95 -24.96 19.54
N MET A 434 -19.98 -24.90 18.69
CA MET A 434 -21.36 -24.71 19.11
C MET A 434 -21.90 -25.87 19.95
N THR A 435 -21.46 -27.10 19.66
CA THR A 435 -21.82 -28.28 20.46
C THR A 435 -21.23 -28.20 21.86
N TYR A 436 -19.93 -27.93 21.97
CA TYR A 436 -19.27 -27.76 23.27
C TYR A 436 -19.82 -26.58 24.07
N TYR A 437 -20.13 -25.47 23.40
CA TYR A 437 -20.72 -24.31 24.07
C TYR A 437 -22.12 -24.62 24.61
N ARG A 438 -22.93 -25.38 23.86
CA ARG A 438 -24.25 -25.85 24.33
C ARG A 438 -24.15 -26.69 25.59
N ASP A 439 -23.21 -27.64 25.63
CA ASP A 439 -22.98 -28.48 26.82
C ASP A 439 -22.54 -27.64 28.02
N LYS A 440 -21.66 -26.65 27.79
CA LYS A 440 -21.20 -25.71 28.82
C LYS A 440 -22.34 -24.85 29.37
N VAL A 441 -23.21 -24.33 28.52
CA VAL A 441 -24.41 -23.56 28.91
C VAL A 441 -25.40 -24.43 29.68
N ALA A 442 -25.59 -25.69 29.28
CA ALA A 442 -26.49 -26.62 29.95
C ALA A 442 -26.03 -26.96 31.39
N GLY A 443 -24.72 -27.09 31.61
CA GLY A 443 -24.10 -27.35 32.91
C GLY A 443 -24.00 -26.12 33.83
N ALA A 444 -24.21 -24.91 33.31
CA ALA A 444 -24.09 -23.68 34.08
C ALA A 444 -25.36 -23.38 34.91
N LYS A 445 -25.16 -22.69 36.05
CA LYS A 445 -26.25 -22.17 36.91
C LYS A 445 -26.86 -20.90 36.31
N LEU A 446 -27.52 -21.07 35.17
CA LEU A 446 -28.18 -20.00 34.40
C LEU A 446 -29.69 -20.28 34.32
N THR A 447 -30.48 -19.22 34.31
CA THR A 447 -31.91 -19.28 34.02
C THR A 447 -32.16 -19.73 32.57
N ALA A 448 -33.35 -20.22 32.27
CA ALA A 448 -33.70 -20.62 30.90
C ALA A 448 -33.55 -19.48 29.89
N ARG A 449 -33.89 -18.24 30.30
CA ARG A 449 -33.74 -17.04 29.47
C ARG A 449 -32.28 -16.74 29.14
N GLU A 450 -31.39 -16.77 30.14
CA GLU A 450 -29.95 -16.53 29.94
C GLU A 450 -29.33 -17.59 29.03
N ARG A 451 -29.72 -18.86 29.19
CA ARG A 451 -29.21 -19.95 28.33
C ARG A 451 -29.53 -19.69 26.86
N THR A 452 -30.77 -19.34 26.54
CA THR A 452 -31.17 -18.98 25.17
C THR A 452 -30.40 -17.75 24.69
N GLN A 453 -30.36 -16.69 25.49
CA GLN A 453 -29.67 -15.45 25.13
C GLN A 453 -28.18 -15.68 24.82
N TYR A 454 -27.48 -16.51 25.58
CA TYR A 454 -26.05 -16.76 25.37
C TYR A 454 -25.79 -17.64 24.16
N LEU A 455 -26.64 -18.64 23.91
CA LEU A 455 -26.55 -19.46 22.70
C LEU A 455 -26.81 -18.65 21.44
N ASP A 456 -27.83 -17.80 21.46
CA ASP A 456 -28.16 -16.91 20.35
C ASP A 456 -27.06 -15.86 20.12
N ALA A 457 -26.48 -15.32 21.20
CA ALA A 457 -25.37 -14.38 21.10
C ALA A 457 -24.13 -15.00 20.44
N LEU A 458 -23.73 -16.22 20.83
CA LEU A 458 -22.59 -16.89 20.19
C LEU A 458 -22.89 -17.23 18.73
N ARG A 459 -24.07 -17.78 18.43
CA ARG A 459 -24.48 -18.10 17.05
C ARG A 459 -24.45 -16.85 16.18
N LEU A 460 -25.02 -15.75 16.67
CA LEU A 460 -25.03 -14.49 15.93
C LEU A 460 -23.62 -13.95 15.73
N GLY A 461 -22.77 -14.03 16.77
CA GLY A 461 -21.37 -13.61 16.69
C GLY A 461 -20.58 -14.39 15.63
N LEU A 462 -20.76 -15.71 15.57
CA LEU A 462 -20.11 -16.56 14.59
C LEU A 462 -20.46 -16.17 13.14
N THR A 463 -21.74 -15.87 12.87
CA THR A 463 -22.22 -15.49 11.52
C THR A 463 -21.97 -14.03 11.13
N ARG A 464 -21.34 -13.23 11.99
CA ARG A 464 -21.02 -11.83 11.70
C ARG A 464 -19.66 -11.71 11.04
N SER A 465 -19.47 -10.57 10.37
CA SER A 465 -18.17 -10.10 9.90
C SER A 465 -17.09 -10.23 10.98
N SER A 466 -15.86 -10.50 10.54
CA SER A 466 -14.68 -10.35 11.40
C SER A 466 -14.45 -8.90 11.86
N TYR A 467 -15.02 -7.91 11.15
CA TYR A 467 -14.90 -6.48 11.49
C TYR A 467 -15.94 -6.01 12.52
N LEU A 468 -15.74 -4.83 13.09
CA LEU A 468 -16.66 -4.28 14.07
C LEU A 468 -17.99 -3.87 13.40
N ALA A 469 -19.10 -4.16 14.08
CA ALA A 469 -20.40 -3.62 13.70
C ALA A 469 -20.56 -2.21 14.28
N GLY A 470 -20.98 -1.25 13.45
CA GLY A 470 -21.42 0.08 13.87
C GLY A 470 -22.71 0.08 14.68
#